data_AF-A0A2N2HEW3-F1
#
_entry.id   AF-A0A2N2HEW3-F1
#
_cell.length_a   1.000
_cell.length_b   1.000
_cell.length_c   1.000
_cell.angle_alpha   90.00
_cell.angle_beta   90.00
_cell.angle_gamma   90.00
#
_symmetry.space_group_name_H-M   'P 1'
#
loop_
_entity.id
_entity.type
_entity.pdbx_description
1 polymer ?
#
loop_
_entity_poly.entity_id
_entity_poly.type
_entity_poly.pdbx_seq_one_letter_code
_entity_poly.pdbx_strand_id
1 'polypeptide(L)' 'MTPAGSIRLRIFSGPHMGAEIILPPGEHLVGSDDSCVIILSEGLVSPRH' A
#
# COMPACT_ATOMS: atom_id res chain seq x y z
N MET A 1 -11.98 14.16 -0.25
CA MET A 1 -12.86 13.40 -1.15
C MET A 1 -12.05 12.35 -1.86
N THR A 2 -12.46 11.08 -1.85
CA THR A 2 -11.87 10.01 -2.66
C THR A 2 -12.42 10.14 -4.09
N PRO A 3 -11.59 10.14 -5.14
CA PRO A 3 -12.07 10.16 -6.52
C PRO A 3 -12.98 8.96 -6.80
N ALA A 4 -13.95 9.12 -7.71
CA ALA A 4 -14.86 8.04 -8.07
C ALA A 4 -14.07 6.81 -8.55
N GLY A 5 -14.38 5.63 -7.97
CA GLY A 5 -13.68 4.38 -8.27
C GLY A 5 -12.34 4.17 -7.56
N SER A 6 -11.88 5.13 -6.75
CA SER A 6 -10.67 4.98 -5.93
C SER A 6 -10.99 4.40 -4.55
N ILE A 7 -10.06 3.62 -3.99
CA ILE A 7 -10.16 3.09 -2.63
C ILE A 7 -9.13 3.77 -1.72
N ARG A 8 -9.45 3.87 -0.42
CA ARG A 8 -8.49 4.33 0.58
C ARG A 8 -7.89 3.11 1.27
N LEU A 9 -6.57 2.94 1.13
CA LEU A 9 -5.81 1.97 1.91
C LEU A 9 -5.30 2.67 3.18
N ARG A 10 -5.54 2.08 4.35
CA ARG A 10 -5.06 2.57 5.64
C ARG A 10 -4.29 1.47 6.37
N ILE A 11 -3.13 1.80 6.90
CA ILE A 11 -2.32 0.89 7.71
C ILE A 11 -2.75 1.01 9.18
N PHE A 12 -3.22 -0.09 9.75
CA PHE A 12 -3.73 -0.12 11.13
C PHE A 12 -2.71 -0.60 12.17
N SER A 13 -1.60 -1.21 11.74
CA SER A 13 -0.58 -1.77 12.63
C SER A 13 0.80 -1.79 11.95
N GLY A 14 1.84 -1.97 12.76
CA GLY A 14 3.23 -2.02 12.27
C GLY A 14 3.88 -0.64 12.13
N PRO A 15 5.07 -0.57 11.53
CA PRO A 15 5.92 0.62 11.52
C PRO A 15 5.34 1.79 10.71
N HIS A 16 4.45 1.50 9.77
CA HIS A 16 3.73 2.51 8.97
C HIS A 16 2.31 2.78 9.49
N MET A 17 1.99 2.41 10.73
CA MET A 17 0.66 2.61 11.32
C MET A 17 0.19 4.07 11.19
N GLY A 18 -1.05 4.24 10.74
CA GLY A 18 -1.67 5.55 10.51
C GLY A 18 -1.42 6.12 9.12
N ALA A 19 -0.55 5.52 8.30
CA ALA A 19 -0.41 5.90 6.90
C ALA A 19 -1.70 5.63 6.13
N GLU A 20 -2.08 6.58 5.27
CA GLU A 20 -3.23 6.49 4.38
C GLU A 20 -2.80 6.83 2.95
N ILE A 21 -3.28 6.07 1.98
CA ILE A 21 -3.07 6.34 0.56
C ILE A 21 -4.38 6.15 -0.21
N ILE A 22 -4.58 7.00 -1.22
CA ILE A 22 -5.69 6.86 -2.17
C ILE A 22 -5.18 6.09 -3.38
N LEU A 23 -5.80 4.94 -3.64
CA LEU A 23 -5.47 4.10 -4.79
C LEU A 23 -6.50 4.35 -5.90
N PRO A 24 -6.06 4.78 -7.10
CA PRO A 24 -6.95 4.84 -8.25
C PRO A 24 -7.44 3.43 -8.61
N PRO A 25 -8.52 3.29 -9.40
CA PRO A 25 -8.95 1.98 -9.88
C PRO A 25 -7.84 1.28 -10.69
N GLY A 26 -7.67 -0.02 -10.48
CA GLY A 26 -6.63 -0.83 -11.14
C GLY A 26 -5.99 -1.85 -10.21
N GLU A 27 -4.95 -2.53 -10.70
CA GLU A 27 -4.12 -3.43 -9.89
C GLU A 27 -2.94 -2.66 -9.27
N HIS A 28 -2.72 -2.86 -7.98
CA HIS A 28 -1.64 -2.24 -7.22
C HIS A 28 -0.81 -3.31 -6.55
N LEU A 29 0.48 -3.38 -6.89
CA LEU A 29 1.40 -4.32 -6.27
C LEU A 29 1.92 -3.75 -4.94
N VAL A 30 1.85 -4.58 -3.91
CA VAL A 30 2.34 -4.27 -2.56
C VAL A 30 3.52 -5.20 -2.27
N GLY A 31 4.59 -4.69 -1.69
CA GLY A 31 5.73 -5.54 -1.37
C GLY A 31 6.85 -4.78 -0.69
N SER A 32 7.96 -5.46 -0.43
CA SER A 32 9.18 -4.84 0.10
C SER A 32 10.16 -4.39 -0.99
N ASP A 33 9.93 -4.78 -2.25
CA ASP A 33 10.76 -4.44 -3.40
C ASP A 33 10.49 -3.01 -3.91
N ASP A 34 11.51 -2.37 -4.46
CA ASP A 34 11.45 -1.00 -4.97
C ASP A 34 10.65 -0.88 -6.29
N SER A 35 10.37 -2.01 -6.96
CA SER A 35 9.44 -2.05 -8.09
C SER A 35 7.96 -2.01 -7.70
N CYS A 36 7.62 -2.10 -6.41
CA CYS A 36 6.25 -2.04 -5.93
C CYS A 36 5.71 -0.61 -5.87
N VAL A 37 4.41 -0.47 -6.13
CA VAL A 37 3.72 0.84 -6.01
C VAL A 37 3.55 1.21 -4.55
N ILE A 38 3.31 0.23 -3.68
CA ILE A 38 3.26 0.40 -2.23
C ILE A 38 4.39 -0.42 -1.62
N ILE A 39 5.37 0.27 -1.07
CA ILE A 39 6.55 -0.34 -0.45
C ILE A 39 6.32 -0.42 1.06
N LEU A 40 6.36 -1.63 1.60
CA LEU A 40 6.34 -1.93 3.03
C LEU A 40 7.66 -2.63 3.38
N SER A 41 8.62 -1.87 3.90
CA SER A 41 10.03 -2.29 4.00
C SER A 41 10.36 -3.29 5.12
N GLU A 42 9.37 -3.79 5.86
CA GLU A 42 9.60 -4.41 7.17
C GLU A 42 9.28 -5.92 7.22
N GLY A 43 10.02 -6.61 8.09
CA GLY A 43 10.71 -7.88 7.85
C GLY A 43 9.93 -9.18 7.66
N LEU A 44 8.68 -9.14 7.18
CA LEU A 44 7.92 -10.34 6.77
C LEU A 44 7.13 -10.15 5.47
N VAL A 45 7.18 -8.96 4.86
CA VAL A 45 6.50 -8.71 3.58
C VAL A 45 7.33 -9.26 2.44
N SER A 46 6.75 -10.16 1.64
CA SER A 46 7.37 -10.69 0.43
C SER A 46 7.82 -9.55 -0.51
N PRO A 47 8.88 -9.75 -1.32
CA PRO A 47 9.30 -8.74 -2.30
C PRO A 47 8.15 -8.26 -3.19
N ARG A 48 7.23 -9.18 -3.54
CA ARG A 48 5.99 -8.92 -4.25
C ARG A 48 4.87 -9.74 -3.59
N HIS A 49 3.76 -9.11 -3.21
CA HIS A 49 2.61 -9.72 -2.54
C HIS A 49 1.32 -9.47 -3.32
#